data_AF-A0A535AWA6-F1
#
_entry.id   AF-A0A535AWA6-F1
#
_cell.length_a   1.000
_cell.length_b   1.000
_cell.length_c   1.000
_cell.angle_alpha   90.00
_cell.angle_beta   90.00
_cell.angle_gamma   90.00
#
_symmetry.space_group_name_H-M   'P 1'
#
loop_
_entity.id
_entity.type
_entity.pdbx_description
1 polymer ?
#
loop_
_entity_poly.entity_id
_entity_poly.type
_entity_poly.pdbx_seq_one_letter_code
_entity_poly.pdbx_strand_id
1 'polypeptide(L)'
;MTKSHRLRLLAAAAPAVLAAGAVFASASSALAATPTAQPDSQALFSTEGGVTPQFLANARTVPHFTFNFTDPTNGVTYPITMVGADPRSNTSTTVHTVIIPLKMNFVAGNQDTSALNDLGWVGFRATPLTHSFDGSSKVAATLNSPAFANSNYPSDLGGDTAQLGDAFMRAQFNKIGSSYHVKLVNDVTFPTQTLDVPANQGLAYVRPVPAWRVGHGLQATPDATGVANVSWFSAQVQNLMKSLKVDPTTLPIFLTDNVLLYIGEGNYLNCCILGYHGSGSEMPNSHGTGSINGQGANPVQTYLYA
;
A
#
# COMPACT_ATOMS: atom_id res chain seq x y z
N MET A 1 -12.97 -93.52 -7.13
CA MET A 1 -13.75 -93.88 -8.33
C MET A 1 -14.15 -92.60 -9.05
N THR A 2 -13.90 -92.56 -10.38
CA THR A 2 -14.52 -91.71 -11.45
C THR A 2 -14.50 -90.18 -11.24
N LYS A 3 -13.56 -89.40 -11.81
CA LYS A 3 -13.38 -88.93 -13.22
C LYS A 3 -14.58 -88.17 -13.83
N SER A 4 -14.39 -86.87 -14.10
CA SER A 4 -14.60 -86.20 -15.41
C SER A 4 -14.03 -84.76 -15.32
N HIS A 5 -13.02 -84.38 -16.12
CA HIS A 5 -13.11 -83.74 -17.46
C HIS A 5 -13.90 -82.41 -17.44
N ARG A 6 -13.51 -81.27 -18.03
CA ARG A 6 -12.43 -80.88 -18.96
C ARG A 6 -12.52 -79.35 -19.15
N LEU A 7 -11.38 -78.73 -19.49
CA LEU A 7 -11.19 -77.59 -20.42
C LEU A 7 -11.86 -76.21 -20.20
N ARG A 8 -11.00 -75.18 -20.14
CA ARG A 8 -10.97 -73.90 -20.93
C ARG A 8 -12.23 -72.99 -20.82
N LEU A 9 -12.18 -71.67 -20.69
CA LEU A 9 -11.39 -70.65 -21.41
C LEU A 9 -11.63 -69.27 -20.75
N LEU A 10 -10.86 -68.26 -21.15
CA LEU A 10 -10.82 -66.87 -20.67
C LEU A 10 -12.14 -66.09 -20.81
N ALA A 11 -12.42 -65.18 -19.87
CA ALA A 11 -13.04 -63.88 -20.16
C ALA A 11 -12.82 -62.91 -18.98
N ALA A 12 -12.37 -61.69 -19.32
CA ALA A 12 -12.11 -60.58 -18.42
C ALA A 12 -13.39 -59.98 -17.84
N ALA A 13 -13.33 -59.52 -16.59
CA ALA A 13 -14.18 -58.44 -16.08
C ALA A 13 -13.46 -57.79 -14.87
N ALA A 14 -13.34 -56.47 -14.92
CA ALA A 14 -12.66 -55.63 -13.95
C ALA A 14 -13.33 -55.66 -12.55
N PRO A 15 -12.55 -55.56 -11.45
CA PRO A 15 -13.10 -55.24 -10.15
C PRO A 15 -13.15 -53.72 -9.93
N ALA A 16 -14.33 -53.23 -9.58
CA ALA A 16 -14.56 -51.89 -9.06
C ALA A 16 -14.08 -51.79 -7.60
N VAL A 17 -13.23 -50.78 -7.37
CA VAL A 17 -13.28 -49.77 -6.30
C VAL A 17 -13.58 -50.24 -4.86
N LEU A 18 -12.59 -50.11 -3.98
CA LEU A 18 -12.66 -49.37 -2.69
C LEU A 18 -11.32 -49.50 -1.95
N ALA A 19 -10.36 -48.64 -2.27
CA ALA A 19 -9.20 -48.40 -1.42
C ALA A 19 -9.40 -47.07 -0.70
N ALA A 20 -9.49 -47.14 0.63
CA ALA A 20 -9.52 -45.99 1.51
C ALA A 20 -8.21 -45.19 1.38
N GLY A 21 -8.25 -44.11 0.63
CA GLY A 21 -7.16 -43.14 0.52
C GLY A 21 -7.21 -42.18 1.70
N ALA A 22 -6.13 -42.15 2.47
CA ALA A 22 -5.86 -41.09 3.43
C ALA A 22 -6.00 -39.72 2.76
N VAL A 23 -6.87 -38.88 3.31
CA VAL A 23 -7.03 -37.48 2.91
C VAL A 23 -5.76 -36.74 3.35
N PHE A 24 -4.78 -36.64 2.45
CA PHE A 24 -3.79 -35.59 2.53
C PHE A 24 -4.53 -34.28 2.25
N ALA A 25 -4.76 -33.49 3.30
CA ALA A 25 -5.05 -32.08 3.16
C ALA A 25 -3.77 -31.41 2.61
N SER A 26 -3.60 -31.45 1.29
CA SER A 26 -2.72 -30.53 0.60
C SER A 26 -3.31 -29.14 0.78
N ALA A 27 -2.78 -28.42 1.77
CA ALA A 27 -2.85 -26.97 1.82
C ALA A 27 -2.52 -26.49 0.41
N SER A 28 -3.53 -25.96 -0.27
CA SER A 28 -3.36 -25.37 -1.58
C SER A 28 -2.52 -24.13 -1.34
N SER A 29 -1.20 -24.27 -1.54
CA SER A 29 -0.34 -23.14 -1.85
C SER A 29 -0.94 -22.52 -3.09
N ALA A 30 -1.84 -21.55 -2.89
CA ALA A 30 -2.25 -20.66 -3.94
C ALA A 30 -0.98 -19.93 -4.36
N LEU A 31 -0.28 -20.54 -5.33
CA LEU A 31 0.65 -19.83 -6.18
C LEU A 31 -0.15 -18.60 -6.64
N ALA A 32 0.27 -17.43 -6.18
CA ALA A 32 -0.13 -16.18 -6.78
C ALA A 32 0.24 -16.34 -8.26
N ALA A 33 -0.76 -16.69 -9.08
CA ALA A 33 -0.63 -16.60 -10.52
C ALA A 33 -0.16 -15.18 -10.76
N THR A 34 1.06 -15.02 -11.29
CA THR A 34 1.57 -13.73 -11.74
C THR A 34 0.47 -13.11 -12.58
N PRO A 35 -0.23 -12.06 -12.10
CA PRO A 35 -1.10 -11.32 -12.97
C PRO A 35 -0.19 -10.86 -14.10
N THR A 36 -0.54 -11.13 -15.35
CA THR A 36 0.14 -10.49 -16.47
C THR A 36 0.13 -9.00 -16.15
N ALA A 37 1.31 -8.40 -15.96
CA ALA A 37 1.40 -7.01 -15.57
C ALA A 37 0.55 -6.20 -16.54
N GLN A 38 -0.37 -5.38 -16.02
CA GLN A 38 -0.95 -4.33 -16.84
C GLN A 38 0.23 -3.58 -17.48
N PRO A 39 0.15 -3.12 -18.75
CA PRO A 39 1.19 -2.30 -19.34
C PRO A 39 1.56 -1.18 -18.36
N ASP A 40 2.87 -1.02 -18.12
CA ASP A 40 3.44 -0.18 -17.06
C ASP A 40 2.61 1.09 -16.86
N SER A 41 1.86 1.16 -15.76
CA SER A 41 1.30 2.42 -15.30
C SER A 41 2.48 3.35 -15.04
N GLN A 42 2.58 4.45 -15.78
CA GLN A 42 3.65 5.42 -15.56
C GLN A 42 3.51 5.97 -14.13
N ALA A 43 4.54 5.76 -13.31
CA ALA A 43 4.59 6.36 -11.99
C ALA A 43 4.61 7.89 -12.16
N LEU A 44 3.63 8.55 -11.56
CA LEU A 44 3.59 10.00 -11.47
C LEU A 44 4.19 10.42 -10.13
N PHE A 45 5.02 11.45 -10.18
CA PHE A 45 5.64 12.03 -9.01
C PHE A 45 5.23 13.49 -8.89
N SER A 46 4.92 13.91 -7.68
CA SER A 46 4.74 15.30 -7.31
C SER A 46 5.36 15.52 -5.93
N THR A 47 5.46 16.77 -5.51
CA THR A 47 6.01 17.13 -4.20
C THR A 47 4.86 17.41 -3.23
N GLU A 48 4.86 16.70 -2.12
CA GLU A 48 3.96 16.94 -0.98
C GLU A 48 4.82 17.33 0.24
N GLY A 49 4.90 18.65 0.48
CA GLY A 49 5.75 19.20 1.53
C GLY A 49 7.25 19.19 1.19
N GLY A 50 8.09 19.26 2.21
CA GLY A 50 9.54 19.29 2.08
C GLY A 50 10.22 19.89 3.31
N VAL A 51 11.47 19.48 3.54
CA VAL A 51 12.32 20.04 4.58
C VAL A 51 13.47 20.76 3.89
N THR A 52 13.59 22.07 4.11
CA THR A 52 14.68 22.89 3.55
C THR A 52 15.33 23.74 4.65
N PRO A 53 16.67 23.92 4.62
CA PRO A 53 17.66 23.17 3.85
C PRO A 53 17.91 21.77 4.44
N GLN A 54 18.61 20.93 3.67
CA GLN A 54 19.01 19.54 3.90
C GLN A 54 18.81 19.01 5.33
N PHE A 55 18.08 17.89 5.41
CA PHE A 55 17.80 17.12 6.62
C PHE A 55 19.07 16.98 7.47
N LEU A 56 19.10 17.65 8.61
CA LEU A 56 20.24 17.64 9.50
C LEU A 56 20.30 16.28 10.21
N ALA A 57 21.49 15.71 10.34
CA ALA A 57 21.67 14.37 10.94
C ALA A 57 21.13 14.25 12.38
N ASN A 58 20.89 15.38 13.06
CA ASN A 58 20.32 15.46 14.40
C ASN A 58 18.82 15.80 14.44
N ALA A 59 18.13 15.80 13.30
CA ALA A 59 16.69 16.05 13.23
C ALA A 59 15.91 15.07 14.12
N ARG A 60 14.96 15.60 14.90
CA ARG A 60 14.05 14.78 15.69
C ARG A 60 12.98 14.21 14.77
N THR A 61 13.19 12.99 14.33
CA THR A 61 12.33 12.29 13.36
C THR A 61 12.52 10.78 13.46
N VAL A 62 11.89 10.01 12.57
CA VAL A 62 12.17 8.59 12.40
C VAL A 62 13.66 8.33 12.14
N PRO A 63 14.21 7.17 12.55
CA PRO A 63 15.59 6.81 12.26
C PRO A 63 15.91 6.94 10.78
N HIS A 64 17.03 7.56 10.45
CA HIS A 64 17.45 7.78 9.08
C HIS A 64 18.96 7.79 8.94
N PHE A 65 19.43 7.64 7.70
CA PHE A 65 20.82 7.85 7.33
C PHE A 65 20.91 8.64 6.02
N THR A 66 22.06 9.28 5.81
CA THR A 66 22.32 10.09 4.62
C THR A 66 23.58 9.67 3.89
N PHE A 67 23.57 9.74 2.57
CA PHE A 67 24.75 9.57 1.73
C PHE A 67 24.65 10.43 0.47
N ASN A 68 25.74 10.55 -0.28
CA ASN A 68 25.76 11.26 -1.55
C ASN A 68 25.91 10.25 -2.69
N PHE A 69 25.19 10.48 -3.78
CA PHE A 69 25.32 9.73 -5.01
C PHE A 69 25.61 10.68 -6.17
N THR A 70 26.76 10.51 -6.82
CA THR A 70 27.08 11.23 -8.06
C THR A 70 26.59 10.39 -9.22
N ASP A 71 25.58 10.89 -9.93
CA ASP A 71 25.05 10.22 -11.11
C ASP A 71 26.08 10.29 -12.25
N PRO A 72 26.59 9.13 -12.72
CA PRO A 72 27.63 9.10 -13.74
C PRO A 72 27.15 9.62 -15.11
N THR A 73 25.84 9.75 -15.32
CA THR A 73 25.25 10.19 -16.61
C THR A 73 25.22 11.71 -16.77
N ASN A 74 25.19 12.46 -15.67
CA ASN A 74 25.11 13.92 -15.67
C ASN A 74 26.15 14.61 -14.75
N GLY A 75 26.91 13.85 -13.95
CA GLY A 75 27.92 14.36 -13.02
C GLY A 75 27.36 15.10 -11.80
N VAL A 76 26.03 15.13 -11.63
CA VAL A 76 25.36 15.81 -10.51
C VAL A 76 25.41 14.93 -9.28
N THR A 77 25.76 15.53 -8.14
CA THR A 77 25.73 14.85 -6.83
C THR A 77 24.42 15.11 -6.14
N TYR A 78 23.69 14.03 -5.86
CA TYR A 78 22.41 14.05 -5.17
C TYR A 78 22.61 13.64 -3.71
N PRO A 79 22.25 14.50 -2.73
CA PRO A 79 22.14 14.08 -1.35
C PRO A 79 20.91 13.20 -1.19
N ILE A 80 21.09 12.01 -0.62
CA ILE A 80 20.03 11.03 -0.40
C ILE A 80 19.86 10.83 1.10
N THR A 81 18.61 10.86 1.54
CA THR A 81 18.21 10.51 2.91
C THR A 81 17.26 9.31 2.83
N MET A 82 17.50 8.30 3.65
CA MET A 82 16.68 7.09 3.71
C MET A 82 16.31 6.77 5.15
N VAL A 83 15.09 6.25 5.34
CA VAL A 83 14.64 5.73 6.63
C VAL A 83 15.39 4.43 6.95
N GLY A 84 15.85 4.29 8.20
CA GLY A 84 16.56 3.11 8.69
C GLY A 84 17.97 3.40 9.20
N ALA A 85 18.70 2.33 9.54
CA ALA A 85 20.14 2.40 9.82
C ALA A 85 20.94 2.43 8.52
N ASP A 86 22.17 2.94 8.60
CA ASP A 86 23.12 2.87 7.50
C ASP A 86 23.51 1.40 7.21
N PRO A 87 23.27 0.88 6.00
CA PRO A 87 23.60 -0.51 5.63
C PRO A 87 25.10 -0.82 5.72
N ARG A 88 25.99 0.18 5.69
CA ARG A 88 27.44 -0.02 5.86
C ARG A 88 27.80 -0.52 7.26
N SER A 89 26.97 -0.22 8.26
CA SER A 89 27.19 -0.58 9.66
C SER A 89 26.72 -1.99 10.04
N ASN A 90 25.98 -2.68 9.15
CA ASN A 90 25.27 -3.94 9.42
C ASN A 90 24.35 -3.90 10.66
N THR A 91 23.97 -2.71 11.12
CA THR A 91 23.08 -2.50 12.26
C THR A 91 21.62 -2.56 11.83
N SER A 92 20.77 -3.13 12.68
CA SER A 92 19.32 -3.14 12.48
C SER A 92 18.64 -1.94 13.12
N THR A 93 17.55 -1.48 12.51
CA THR A 93 16.69 -0.44 13.04
C THR A 93 15.25 -0.91 13.09
N THR A 94 14.52 -0.42 14.10
CA THR A 94 13.06 -0.52 14.17
C THR A 94 12.48 0.88 14.01
N VAL A 95 11.58 1.04 13.05
CA VAL A 95 10.82 2.25 12.80
C VAL A 95 9.44 2.06 13.43
N HIS A 96 9.17 2.91 14.40
CA HIS A 96 7.90 2.93 15.11
C HIS A 96 6.83 3.57 14.25
N THR A 97 5.65 2.97 14.19
CA THR A 97 4.50 3.46 13.41
C THR A 97 3.27 3.60 14.29
N VAL A 98 2.36 4.47 13.86
CA VAL A 98 0.99 4.50 14.38
C VAL A 98 0.00 4.48 13.22
N ILE A 99 -1.07 3.73 13.36
CA ILE A 99 -2.13 3.69 12.35
C ILE A 99 -3.26 4.64 12.78
N ILE A 100 -3.66 5.52 11.87
CA ILE A 100 -4.77 6.46 12.04
C ILE A 100 -5.84 6.12 11.00
N PRO A 101 -6.87 5.34 11.36
CA PRO A 101 -7.92 4.98 10.43
C PRO A 101 -8.77 6.20 10.10
N LEU A 102 -9.10 6.37 8.82
CA LEU A 102 -10.00 7.42 8.33
C LEU A 102 -11.34 6.83 7.92
N LYS A 103 -12.41 7.41 8.45
CA LYS A 103 -13.78 7.21 7.96
C LYS A 103 -14.17 8.38 7.07
N MET A 104 -14.32 8.13 5.77
CA MET A 104 -14.63 9.16 4.79
C MET A 104 -16.09 9.05 4.35
N ASN A 105 -16.88 10.08 4.64
CA ASN A 105 -18.29 10.14 4.29
C ASN A 105 -18.49 10.97 3.03
N PHE A 106 -19.25 10.41 2.09
CA PHE A 106 -19.65 11.06 0.86
C PHE A 106 -21.17 11.17 0.81
N VAL A 107 -21.67 12.25 0.22
CA VAL A 107 -23.10 12.48 0.02
C VAL A 107 -23.37 12.63 -1.48
N ALA A 108 -24.39 11.92 -1.95
CA ALA A 108 -24.89 12.09 -3.31
C ALA A 108 -25.50 13.49 -3.49
N GLY A 109 -25.17 14.14 -4.59
CA GLY A 109 -25.71 15.43 -4.97
C GLY A 109 -25.60 15.67 -6.47
N ASN A 110 -25.50 16.94 -6.87
CA ASN A 110 -25.42 17.35 -8.28
C ASN A 110 -23.97 17.41 -8.79
N GLN A 111 -23.08 16.51 -8.31
CA GLN A 111 -21.71 16.42 -8.84
C GLN A 111 -21.76 16.12 -10.35
N ASP A 112 -20.95 16.83 -11.14
CA ASP A 112 -20.79 16.53 -12.57
C ASP A 112 -19.96 15.25 -12.74
N THR A 113 -20.60 14.15 -13.13
CA THR A 113 -19.93 12.86 -13.36
C THR A 113 -19.56 12.61 -14.82
N SER A 114 -19.68 13.61 -15.70
CA SER A 114 -19.44 13.46 -17.15
C SER A 114 -18.03 12.99 -17.49
N ALA A 115 -17.04 13.35 -16.67
CA ALA A 115 -15.67 12.86 -16.79
C ALA A 115 -15.57 11.33 -16.66
N LEU A 116 -16.52 10.67 -15.98
CA LEU A 116 -16.55 9.23 -15.79
C LEU A 116 -17.42 8.50 -16.83
N ASN A 117 -17.96 9.20 -17.83
CA ASN A 117 -18.74 8.59 -18.88
C ASN A 117 -17.90 7.54 -19.62
N ASP A 118 -18.52 6.39 -19.88
CA ASP A 118 -17.92 5.27 -20.60
C ASP A 118 -16.67 4.66 -19.92
N LEU A 119 -16.46 4.97 -18.62
CA LEU A 119 -15.41 4.34 -17.83
C LEU A 119 -15.60 2.82 -17.81
N GLY A 120 -14.58 2.08 -18.24
CA GLY A 120 -14.58 0.61 -18.31
C GLY A 120 -15.37 0.02 -19.48
N TRP A 121 -16.53 0.57 -19.84
CA TRP A 121 -17.37 0.12 -20.96
C TRP A 121 -18.28 1.24 -21.50
N VAL A 122 -18.57 1.21 -22.81
CA VAL A 122 -19.43 2.18 -23.50
C VAL A 122 -20.85 2.14 -22.93
N GLY A 123 -21.39 3.29 -22.58
CA GLY A 123 -22.70 3.48 -21.96
C GLY A 123 -22.65 3.59 -20.44
N PHE A 124 -21.51 3.34 -19.79
CA PHE A 124 -21.39 3.51 -18.35
C PHE A 124 -21.63 4.98 -17.94
N ARG A 125 -22.45 5.19 -16.93
CA ARG A 125 -22.72 6.52 -16.32
C ARG A 125 -22.60 6.40 -14.81
N ALA A 126 -21.60 7.08 -14.24
CA ALA A 126 -21.43 7.08 -12.80
C ALA A 126 -22.59 7.84 -12.13
N THR A 127 -23.24 7.19 -11.16
CA THR A 127 -24.28 7.79 -10.32
C THR A 127 -23.66 8.13 -8.97
N PRO A 128 -23.73 9.39 -8.50
CA PRO A 128 -23.29 9.76 -7.16
C PRO A 128 -23.98 8.94 -6.07
N LEU A 129 -23.21 8.53 -5.06
CA LEU A 129 -23.68 7.73 -3.94
C LEU A 129 -23.47 8.46 -2.62
N THR A 130 -24.44 8.35 -1.72
CA THR A 130 -24.21 8.58 -0.30
C THR A 130 -23.60 7.31 0.27
N HIS A 131 -22.34 7.36 0.69
CA HIS A 131 -21.61 6.20 1.18
C HIS A 131 -20.51 6.60 2.17
N SER A 132 -20.22 5.72 3.11
CA SER A 132 -19.14 5.88 4.08
C SER A 132 -18.12 4.77 3.92
N PHE A 133 -16.87 5.15 3.73
CA PHE A 133 -15.73 4.23 3.68
C PHE A 133 -15.00 4.28 5.01
N ASP A 134 -14.80 3.14 5.67
CA ASP A 134 -14.23 3.09 7.02
C ASP A 134 -12.93 2.29 7.05
N GLY A 135 -11.80 3.01 7.09
CA GLY A 135 -10.46 2.45 7.14
C GLY A 135 -10.18 1.61 8.39
N SER A 136 -10.98 1.74 9.46
CA SER A 136 -10.81 0.90 10.66
C SER A 136 -11.01 -0.60 10.37
N SER A 137 -11.85 -0.91 9.38
CA SER A 137 -12.07 -2.28 8.90
C SER A 137 -10.82 -2.91 8.27
N LYS A 138 -9.84 -2.09 7.85
CA LYS A 138 -8.61 -2.55 7.20
C LYS A 138 -7.44 -2.72 8.15
N VAL A 139 -7.51 -2.18 9.36
CA VAL A 139 -6.38 -2.20 10.31
C VAL A 139 -5.83 -3.61 10.54
N ALA A 140 -6.72 -4.59 10.80
CA ALA A 140 -6.30 -5.96 11.04
C ALA A 140 -5.62 -6.59 9.80
N ALA A 141 -6.17 -6.35 8.61
CA ALA A 141 -5.57 -6.83 7.37
C ALA A 141 -4.21 -6.16 7.09
N THR A 142 -4.09 -4.85 7.35
CA THR A 142 -2.85 -4.09 7.23
C THR A 142 -1.77 -4.63 8.16
N LEU A 143 -2.08 -4.86 9.44
CA LEU A 143 -1.14 -5.41 10.42
C LEU A 143 -0.73 -6.86 10.13
N ASN A 144 -1.61 -7.64 9.50
CA ASN A 144 -1.31 -9.00 9.04
C ASN A 144 -0.64 -9.04 7.66
N SER A 145 -0.51 -7.89 6.98
CA SER A 145 0.09 -7.83 5.66
C SER A 145 1.60 -8.02 5.71
N PRO A 146 2.24 -8.38 4.58
CA PRO A 146 3.69 -8.46 4.51
C PRO A 146 4.44 -7.15 4.85
N ALA A 147 3.77 -6.00 4.90
CA ALA A 147 4.40 -4.77 5.36
C ALA A 147 4.77 -4.81 6.86
N PHE A 148 3.96 -5.50 7.68
CA PHE A 148 4.13 -5.60 9.14
C PHE A 148 4.46 -7.01 9.62
N ALA A 149 4.06 -8.04 8.88
CA ALA A 149 4.35 -9.43 9.19
C ALA A 149 5.43 -9.99 8.26
N ASN A 150 6.24 -10.92 8.77
CA ASN A 150 7.21 -11.60 7.93
C ASN A 150 6.51 -12.44 6.86
N SER A 151 7.06 -12.42 5.65
CA SER A 151 6.67 -13.28 4.53
C SER A 151 7.91 -13.86 3.87
N ASN A 152 7.75 -15.03 3.25
CA ASN A 152 8.81 -15.67 2.49
C ASN A 152 8.75 -15.17 1.05
N TYR A 153 9.85 -14.59 0.57
CA TYR A 153 9.96 -14.10 -0.80
C TYR A 153 10.77 -15.07 -1.67
N PRO A 154 10.40 -15.24 -2.95
CA PRO A 154 11.16 -16.06 -3.87
C PRO A 154 12.53 -15.42 -4.19
N SER A 155 13.46 -16.22 -4.70
CA SER A 155 14.86 -15.80 -4.90
C SER A 155 15.03 -14.64 -5.89
N ASP A 156 14.15 -14.53 -6.88
CA ASP A 156 14.08 -13.42 -7.84
C ASP A 156 13.60 -12.11 -7.20
N LEU A 157 12.95 -12.18 -6.04
CA LEU A 157 12.61 -11.03 -5.18
C LEU A 157 13.55 -10.90 -3.96
N GLY A 158 14.72 -11.55 -4.01
CA GLY A 158 15.75 -11.48 -2.97
C GLY A 158 15.84 -12.69 -2.04
N GLY A 159 14.88 -13.63 -2.08
CA GLY A 159 15.02 -14.93 -1.41
C GLY A 159 15.08 -14.86 0.12
N ASP A 160 14.34 -13.95 0.73
CA ASP A 160 14.44 -13.62 2.15
C ASP A 160 13.13 -13.88 2.92
N THR A 161 13.23 -13.99 4.24
CA THR A 161 12.08 -14.10 5.16
C THR A 161 12.05 -12.90 6.08
N ALA A 162 11.24 -11.90 5.74
CA ALA A 162 11.21 -10.60 6.41
C ALA A 162 9.90 -9.87 6.09
N GLN A 163 9.73 -8.67 6.66
CA GLN A 163 8.72 -7.72 6.18
C GLN A 163 9.10 -7.24 4.77
N LEU A 164 8.13 -6.83 3.96
CA LEU A 164 8.34 -6.45 2.56
C LEU A 164 9.38 -5.34 2.40
N GLY A 165 9.25 -4.27 3.18
CA GLY A 165 10.21 -3.15 3.15
C GLY A 165 11.61 -3.57 3.60
N ASP A 166 11.69 -4.42 4.62
CA ASP A 166 12.95 -4.97 5.12
C ASP A 166 13.65 -5.83 4.06
N ALA A 167 12.93 -6.79 3.47
CA ALA A 167 13.42 -7.64 2.38
C ALA A 167 13.93 -6.81 1.19
N PHE A 168 13.15 -5.80 0.78
CA PHE A 168 13.53 -4.89 -0.30
C PHE A 168 14.82 -4.13 0.02
N MET A 169 14.92 -3.52 1.19
CA MET A 169 16.12 -2.79 1.61
C MET A 169 17.33 -3.71 1.71
N ARG A 170 17.17 -4.93 2.22
CA ARG A 170 18.25 -5.91 2.30
C ARG A 170 18.71 -6.35 0.92
N ALA A 171 17.80 -6.60 -0.01
CA ALA A 171 18.15 -6.92 -1.39
C ALA A 171 18.88 -5.74 -2.07
N GLN A 172 18.34 -4.53 -1.96
CA GLN A 172 18.89 -3.32 -2.58
C GLN A 172 20.34 -3.04 -2.17
N PHE A 173 20.68 -3.30 -0.90
CA PHE A 173 22.03 -3.05 -0.38
C PHE A 173 22.91 -4.30 -0.28
N ASN A 174 22.51 -5.42 -0.89
CA ASN A 174 23.22 -6.70 -0.82
C ASN A 174 23.51 -7.14 0.63
N LYS A 175 22.46 -7.12 1.46
CA LYS A 175 22.47 -7.43 2.90
C LYS A 175 21.65 -8.66 3.27
N ILE A 176 21.17 -9.41 2.28
CA ILE A 176 20.56 -10.72 2.51
C ILE A 176 21.58 -11.62 3.22
N GLY A 177 21.12 -12.33 4.27
CA GLY A 177 21.97 -13.17 5.12
C GLY A 177 22.82 -12.43 6.16
N SER A 178 22.83 -11.09 6.15
CA SER A 178 23.47 -10.29 7.20
C SER A 178 22.51 -9.95 8.35
N SER A 179 23.03 -9.33 9.41
CA SER A 179 22.28 -8.80 10.56
C SER A 179 21.59 -7.45 10.31
N TYR A 180 21.71 -6.86 9.12
CA TYR A 180 21.07 -5.60 8.78
C TYR A 180 19.57 -5.79 8.54
N HIS A 181 18.76 -4.97 9.19
CA HIS A 181 17.31 -4.91 8.99
C HIS A 181 16.76 -3.48 9.13
N VAL A 182 15.65 -3.21 8.45
CA VAL A 182 14.81 -2.02 8.64
C VAL A 182 13.38 -2.50 8.88
N LYS A 183 13.01 -2.66 10.15
CA LYS A 183 11.71 -3.24 10.55
C LYS A 183 10.70 -2.16 10.87
N LEU A 184 9.43 -2.42 10.57
CA LEU A 184 8.29 -1.65 11.07
C LEU A 184 7.70 -2.34 12.30
N VAL A 185 7.30 -1.55 13.29
CA VAL A 185 6.42 -2.00 14.37
C VAL A 185 5.30 -0.99 14.55
N ASN A 186 4.07 -1.47 14.74
CA ASN A 186 2.96 -0.59 15.08
C ASN A 186 2.80 -0.52 16.59
N ASP A 187 3.01 0.67 17.16
CA ASP A 187 2.91 0.88 18.60
C ASP A 187 1.46 1.02 19.06
N VAL A 188 0.64 1.74 18.26
CA VAL A 188 -0.75 2.00 18.59
C VAL A 188 -1.59 2.26 17.35
N THR A 189 -2.87 1.89 17.42
CA THR A 189 -3.91 2.33 16.49
C THR A 189 -4.73 3.43 17.16
N PHE A 190 -4.76 4.61 16.55
CA PHE A 190 -5.55 5.73 17.03
C PHE A 190 -7.06 5.47 16.81
N PRO A 191 -7.94 6.15 17.57
CA PRO A 191 -9.36 6.17 17.25
C PRO A 191 -9.60 6.63 15.81
N THR A 192 -10.62 6.07 15.16
CA THR A 192 -11.00 6.44 13.79
C THR A 192 -11.32 7.93 13.70
N GLN A 193 -10.68 8.62 12.76
CA GLN A 193 -10.96 10.03 12.46
C GLN A 193 -12.01 10.10 11.35
N THR A 194 -13.04 10.93 11.53
CA THR A 194 -14.11 11.07 10.53
C THR A 194 -13.88 12.32 9.68
N LEU A 195 -13.95 12.16 8.37
CA LEU A 195 -13.86 13.23 7.38
C LEU A 195 -15.13 13.23 6.53
N ASP A 196 -15.89 14.32 6.58
CA ASP A 196 -17.00 14.54 5.65
C ASP A 196 -16.45 15.20 4.40
N VAL A 197 -16.48 14.49 3.27
CA VAL A 197 -15.96 14.96 1.99
C VAL A 197 -16.97 15.92 1.36
N PRO A 198 -16.66 17.21 1.18
CA PRO A 198 -17.56 18.13 0.51
C PRO A 198 -17.86 17.68 -0.93
N ALA A 199 -19.08 17.92 -1.42
CA ALA A 199 -19.49 17.49 -2.76
C ALA A 199 -18.63 18.06 -3.91
N ASN A 200 -18.00 19.23 -3.71
CA ASN A 200 -17.05 19.80 -4.66
C ASN A 200 -15.60 19.28 -4.50
N GLN A 201 -15.35 18.44 -3.50
CA GLN A 201 -14.05 17.85 -3.21
C GLN A 201 -14.02 16.33 -3.44
N GLY A 202 -15.16 15.73 -3.82
CA GLY A 202 -15.18 14.31 -4.08
C GLY A 202 -16.55 13.73 -4.39
N LEU A 203 -16.50 12.46 -4.74
CA LEU A 203 -17.63 11.66 -5.21
C LEU A 203 -17.45 10.21 -4.75
N ALA A 204 -18.53 9.57 -4.33
CA ALA A 204 -18.59 8.11 -4.28
C ALA A 204 -19.47 7.59 -5.43
N TYR A 205 -19.06 6.50 -6.06
CA TYR A 205 -19.82 5.85 -7.13
C TYR A 205 -19.51 4.35 -7.18
N VAL A 206 -20.38 3.56 -7.83
CA VAL A 206 -20.07 2.15 -8.12
C VAL A 206 -19.11 2.11 -9.29
N ARG A 207 -17.88 1.67 -9.04
CA ARG A 207 -16.85 1.57 -10.08
C ARG A 207 -17.08 0.32 -10.92
N PRO A 208 -17.11 0.43 -12.25
CA PRO A 208 -17.24 -0.73 -13.12
C PRO A 208 -15.96 -1.57 -13.03
N VAL A 209 -16.11 -2.89 -13.04
CA VAL A 209 -14.96 -3.80 -13.05
C VAL A 209 -14.56 -4.06 -14.50
N PRO A 210 -13.34 -3.70 -14.93
CA PRO A 210 -12.89 -4.01 -16.27
C PRO A 210 -12.86 -5.53 -16.51
N ALA A 211 -13.20 -5.96 -17.73
CA ALA A 211 -13.19 -7.38 -18.11
C ALA A 211 -11.86 -8.08 -17.79
N TRP A 212 -10.74 -7.35 -17.88
CA TRP A 212 -9.42 -7.85 -17.50
C TRP A 212 -9.35 -8.29 -16.03
N ARG A 213 -9.91 -7.52 -15.09
CA ARG A 213 -9.89 -7.89 -13.64
C ARG A 213 -10.76 -9.11 -13.36
N VAL A 214 -11.89 -9.24 -14.06
CA VAL A 214 -12.76 -10.42 -13.98
C VAL A 214 -12.01 -11.66 -14.51
N GLY A 215 -11.39 -11.55 -15.69
CA GLY A 215 -10.64 -12.64 -16.33
C GLY A 215 -9.43 -13.13 -15.54
N HIS A 216 -8.89 -12.31 -14.64
CA HIS A 216 -7.75 -12.64 -13.77
C HIS A 216 -8.15 -12.91 -12.30
N GLY A 217 -9.45 -13.01 -11.99
CA GLY A 217 -9.92 -13.32 -10.64
C GLY A 217 -9.61 -12.25 -9.59
N LEU A 218 -9.28 -11.02 -10.00
CA LEU A 218 -8.86 -9.94 -9.10
C LEU A 218 -10.03 -9.19 -8.46
N GLN A 219 -11.15 -9.10 -9.17
CA GLN A 219 -12.44 -8.64 -8.67
C GLN A 219 -13.50 -9.07 -9.68
N ALA A 220 -14.57 -9.70 -9.20
CA ALA A 220 -15.65 -10.18 -10.06
C ALA A 220 -16.89 -9.26 -10.05
N THR A 221 -17.04 -8.44 -9.00
CA THR A 221 -18.24 -7.64 -8.77
C THR A 221 -17.90 -6.15 -8.64
N PRO A 222 -18.70 -5.24 -9.24
CA PRO A 222 -18.60 -3.82 -8.98
C PRO A 222 -18.66 -3.52 -7.49
N ASP A 223 -17.95 -2.49 -7.09
CA ASP A 223 -17.88 -2.06 -5.70
C ASP A 223 -17.87 -0.53 -5.63
N ALA A 224 -18.33 0.01 -4.51
CA ALA A 224 -18.30 1.45 -4.27
C ALA A 224 -16.85 1.91 -4.16
N THR A 225 -16.52 3.04 -4.76
CA THR A 225 -15.21 3.67 -4.62
C THR A 225 -15.42 5.16 -4.36
N GLY A 226 -14.70 5.68 -3.37
CA GLY A 226 -14.61 7.11 -3.12
C GLY A 226 -13.48 7.71 -3.94
N VAL A 227 -13.68 8.90 -4.49
CA VAL A 227 -12.61 9.72 -5.06
C VAL A 227 -12.61 11.08 -4.38
N ALA A 228 -11.46 11.52 -3.87
CA ALA A 228 -11.31 12.79 -3.19
C ALA A 228 -10.18 13.64 -3.79
N ASN A 229 -10.34 14.95 -3.79
CA ASN A 229 -9.32 15.86 -4.28
C ASN A 229 -8.06 15.78 -3.39
N VAL A 230 -6.90 15.56 -4.00
CA VAL A 230 -5.65 15.37 -3.27
C VAL A 230 -5.28 16.58 -2.41
N SER A 231 -5.48 17.81 -2.91
CA SER A 231 -5.11 19.03 -2.16
C SER A 231 -5.98 19.21 -0.91
N TRP A 232 -7.29 18.95 -1.01
CA TRP A 232 -8.17 18.95 0.15
C TRP A 232 -7.79 17.84 1.14
N PHE A 233 -7.54 16.62 0.65
CA PHE A 233 -7.19 15.48 1.49
C PHE A 233 -5.86 15.70 2.23
N SER A 234 -4.81 16.14 1.53
CA SER A 234 -3.52 16.49 2.13
C SER A 234 -3.69 17.56 3.22
N ALA A 235 -4.53 18.58 3.00
CA ALA A 235 -4.82 19.56 4.05
C ALA A 235 -5.48 18.95 5.30
N GLN A 236 -6.37 17.97 5.13
CA GLN A 236 -6.96 17.23 6.27
C GLN A 236 -5.91 16.41 7.02
N VAL A 237 -5.05 15.69 6.31
CA VAL A 237 -3.95 14.91 6.90
C VAL A 237 -3.02 15.81 7.72
N GLN A 238 -2.64 16.98 7.18
CA GLN A 238 -1.83 17.97 7.89
C GLN A 238 -2.52 18.50 9.17
N ASN A 239 -3.84 18.74 9.12
CA ASN A 239 -4.59 19.17 10.30
C ASN A 239 -4.68 18.05 11.35
N LEU A 240 -4.89 16.80 10.92
CA LEU A 240 -4.95 15.65 11.82
C LEU A 240 -3.61 15.42 12.53
N MET A 241 -2.48 15.43 11.80
CA MET A 241 -1.16 15.29 12.42
C MET A 241 -0.93 16.30 13.55
N LYS A 242 -1.29 17.57 13.33
CA LYS A 242 -1.21 18.63 14.35
C LYS A 242 -2.13 18.38 15.54
N SER A 243 -3.35 17.95 15.28
CA SER A 243 -4.36 17.74 16.34
C SER A 243 -4.05 16.53 17.22
N LEU A 244 -3.54 15.45 16.62
CA LEU A 244 -3.26 14.19 17.29
C LEU A 244 -1.93 14.22 18.04
N LYS A 245 -1.06 15.21 17.78
CA LYS A 245 0.25 15.38 18.42
C LYS A 245 1.07 14.08 18.37
N VAL A 246 1.10 13.47 17.18
CA VAL A 246 1.92 12.29 16.93
C VAL A 246 3.37 12.65 17.19
N ASP A 247 4.13 11.73 17.78
CA ASP A 247 5.56 11.98 18.00
C ASP A 247 6.31 11.98 16.65
N PRO A 248 7.11 13.02 16.35
CA PRO A 248 8.00 13.08 15.18
C PRO A 248 8.87 11.86 14.93
N THR A 249 9.24 11.12 15.99
CA THR A 249 10.05 9.90 15.90
C THR A 249 9.25 8.65 15.50
N THR A 250 7.96 8.82 15.26
CA THR A 250 7.01 7.78 14.87
C THR A 250 6.44 8.12 13.50
N LEU A 251 6.18 7.09 12.68
CA LEU A 251 5.60 7.20 11.35
C LEU A 251 4.07 7.04 11.42
N PRO A 252 3.26 8.11 11.38
CA PRO A 252 1.82 8.01 11.21
C PRO A 252 1.46 7.50 9.82
N ILE A 253 0.51 6.57 9.80
CA ILE A 253 -0.06 5.95 8.61
C ILE A 253 -1.56 6.24 8.60
N PHE A 254 -1.98 7.12 7.72
CA PHE A 254 -3.39 7.43 7.48
C PHE A 254 -3.98 6.36 6.58
N LEU A 255 -4.87 5.55 7.14
CA LEU A 255 -5.41 4.37 6.47
C LEU A 255 -6.86 4.60 6.02
N THR A 256 -7.11 4.43 4.73
CA THR A 256 -8.44 4.51 4.12
C THR A 256 -8.95 3.15 3.66
N ASP A 257 -10.21 3.11 3.23
CA ASP A 257 -10.82 1.94 2.59
C ASP A 257 -11.39 2.35 1.23
N ASN A 258 -10.83 1.83 0.14
CA ASN A 258 -11.38 1.99 -1.21
C ASN A 258 -11.68 3.46 -1.60
N VAL A 259 -10.87 4.39 -1.08
CA VAL A 259 -10.83 5.79 -1.46
C VAL A 259 -9.55 6.04 -2.25
N LEU A 260 -9.68 6.72 -3.39
CA LEU A 260 -8.58 7.10 -4.26
C LEU A 260 -8.50 8.62 -4.30
N LEU A 261 -7.32 9.19 -4.59
CA LEU A 261 -7.22 10.64 -4.78
C LEU A 261 -7.03 11.02 -6.25
N TYR A 262 -7.58 12.19 -6.62
CA TYR A 262 -7.46 12.78 -7.95
C TYR A 262 -6.85 14.18 -7.89
N ILE A 263 -6.23 14.58 -9.01
CA ILE A 263 -5.57 15.87 -9.20
C ILE A 263 -6.42 16.75 -10.12
N GLY A 264 -6.63 18.01 -9.71
CA GLY A 264 -7.41 19.00 -10.46
C GLY A 264 -8.91 18.92 -10.16
N GLU A 265 -9.62 20.04 -10.25
CA GLU A 265 -11.03 20.14 -9.86
C GLU A 265 -11.95 19.38 -10.81
N GLY A 266 -12.82 18.52 -10.27
CA GLY A 266 -13.78 17.70 -11.05
C GLY A 266 -13.15 16.66 -12.00
N ASN A 267 -11.82 16.59 -12.10
CA ASN A 267 -11.13 15.69 -13.02
C ASN A 267 -10.90 14.31 -12.37
N TYR A 268 -11.98 13.57 -12.15
CA TYR A 268 -11.95 12.26 -11.50
C TYR A 268 -11.12 11.20 -12.26
N LEU A 269 -10.81 11.41 -13.54
CA LEU A 269 -9.95 10.54 -14.34
C LEU A 269 -8.46 10.84 -14.19
N ASN A 270 -8.10 12.04 -13.71
CA ASN A 270 -6.73 12.34 -13.29
C ASN A 270 -6.45 11.77 -11.89
N CYS A 271 -6.74 10.48 -11.80
CA CYS A 271 -6.56 9.57 -10.69
C CYS A 271 -5.55 8.50 -11.17
N CYS A 272 -5.05 7.61 -10.33
CA CYS A 272 -5.56 7.30 -9.00
C CYS A 272 -4.36 7.24 -8.06
N ILE A 273 -4.24 8.25 -7.20
CA ILE A 273 -3.27 8.22 -6.11
C ILE A 273 -3.81 7.24 -5.07
N LEU A 274 -3.20 6.06 -5.02
CA LEU A 274 -3.57 4.96 -4.13
C LEU A 274 -2.94 5.09 -2.74
N GLY A 275 -1.86 5.87 -2.65
CA GLY A 275 -1.07 6.08 -1.46
C GLY A 275 0.07 7.04 -1.78
N TYR A 276 0.62 7.70 -0.76
CA TYR A 276 1.82 8.51 -0.88
C TYR A 276 2.52 8.63 0.48
N HIS A 277 3.73 9.17 0.46
CA HIS A 277 4.47 9.52 1.67
C HIS A 277 4.92 10.97 1.59
N GLY A 278 5.09 11.60 2.75
CA GLY A 278 5.53 12.99 2.83
C GLY A 278 6.39 13.23 4.06
N SER A 279 7.09 14.36 4.07
CA SER A 279 7.82 14.85 5.24
C SER A 279 7.71 16.37 5.32
N GLY A 280 7.62 16.91 6.53
CA GLY A 280 7.57 18.34 6.76
C GLY A 280 7.92 18.70 8.20
N SER A 281 8.40 19.92 8.42
CA SER A 281 8.59 20.43 9.78
C SER A 281 7.25 20.51 10.51
N GLU A 282 7.21 20.15 11.79
CA GLU A 282 6.00 20.40 12.58
C GLU A 282 5.77 21.92 12.70
N MET A 283 4.79 22.44 11.92
CA MET A 283 4.09 23.75 12.03
C MET A 283 4.72 25.00 11.39
N PRO A 284 3.92 26.04 10.99
CA PRO A 284 2.54 26.09 10.51
C PRO A 284 2.41 26.72 9.09
N ASN A 285 1.33 26.39 8.38
CA ASN A 285 0.79 27.13 7.22
C ASN A 285 1.79 27.59 6.14
N SER A 286 2.22 26.70 5.25
CA SER A 286 2.61 26.99 3.86
C SER A 286 3.14 25.67 3.29
N HIS A 287 2.91 25.20 2.06
CA HIS A 287 3.34 25.80 0.78
C HIS A 287 4.69 26.54 0.80
N GLY A 288 5.47 26.48 1.90
CA GLY A 288 6.51 27.47 2.14
C GLY A 288 7.80 26.85 2.64
N THR A 289 8.83 27.24 1.92
CA THR A 289 10.27 27.15 2.14
C THR A 289 10.74 27.90 3.41
N GLY A 290 9.93 27.91 4.47
CA GLY A 290 10.24 28.63 5.71
C GLY A 290 11.39 27.95 6.46
N SER A 291 12.47 28.70 6.67
CA SER A 291 13.61 28.27 7.50
C SER A 291 13.17 28.02 8.95
N ILE A 292 13.25 26.77 9.38
CA ILE A 292 13.08 26.37 10.78
C ILE A 292 14.40 26.58 11.54
N ASN A 293 14.52 27.69 12.26
CA ASN A 293 15.69 28.02 13.09
C ASN A 293 15.69 27.21 14.40
N GLY A 294 16.21 25.97 14.37
CA GLY A 294 16.28 25.10 15.56
C GLY A 294 17.55 24.28 15.70
N GLN A 295 18.66 24.72 15.09
CA GLN A 295 19.99 24.08 15.20
C GLN A 295 19.99 22.57 14.87
N GLY A 296 19.04 22.13 14.04
CA GLY A 296 18.87 20.73 13.65
C GLY A 296 18.10 19.85 14.62
N ALA A 297 17.62 20.35 15.77
CA ALA A 297 16.74 19.59 16.66
C ALA A 297 15.25 19.76 16.32
N ASN A 298 14.93 20.42 15.19
CA ASN A 298 13.56 20.65 14.80
C ASN A 298 12.83 19.32 14.58
N PRO A 299 11.58 19.19 15.05
CA PRO A 299 10.76 18.05 14.74
C PRO A 299 10.42 18.02 13.25
N VAL A 300 10.67 16.88 12.62
CA VAL A 300 10.21 16.59 11.27
C VAL A 300 9.28 15.39 11.32
N GLN A 301 8.04 15.60 10.90
CA GLN A 301 7.05 14.55 10.80
C GLN A 301 7.10 13.94 9.40
N THR A 302 7.61 12.72 9.31
CA THR A 302 7.41 11.85 8.14
C THR A 302 6.08 11.12 8.31
N TYR A 303 5.32 10.92 7.23
CA TYR A 303 4.00 10.29 7.29
C TYR A 303 3.66 9.53 6.01
N LEU A 304 2.70 8.61 6.10
CA LEU A 304 2.16 7.82 4.99
C LEU A 304 0.64 8.01 4.86
N TYR A 305 0.16 7.95 3.63
CA TYR A 305 -1.24 7.70 3.27
C TYR A 305 -1.32 6.36 2.53
N ALA A 306 -2.27 5.51 2.92
CA ALA A 306 -2.50 4.18 2.38
C ALA A 306 -3.99 3.78 2.36
#